data_AF-S5ALS9-F1
#
_entry.id   AF-S5ALS9-F1
#
_cell.length_a   1.000
_cell.length_b   1.000
_cell.length_c   1.000
_cell.angle_alpha   90.00
_cell.angle_beta   90.00
_cell.angle_gamma   90.00
#
_symmetry.space_group_name_H-M   'P 1'
#
loop_
_entity.id
_entity.type
_entity.pdbx_description
1 polymer ?
#
loop_
_entity_poly.entity_id
_entity_poly.type
_entity_poly.pdbx_seq_one_letter_code
_entity_poly.pdbx_strand_id
1 'polypeptide(L)' 'MSSLKTKLWNLGVSAEDLDSIVDDGASQIASRVNKEGMSAQLRFLQEQCQMSEEDIIKAVQDSISALDSICD' A
#
# COMPACT_ATOMS: atom_id res chain seq x y z
N MET A 1 -1.43 5.91 -27.90
CA MET A 1 -0.68 6.08 -26.64
C MET A 1 -1.29 7.25 -25.88
N SER A 2 -1.50 7.14 -24.56
CA SER A 2 -2.11 8.23 -23.78
C SER A 2 -1.26 9.50 -23.87
N SER A 3 -1.91 10.65 -23.99
CA SER A 3 -1.22 11.95 -24.11
C SER A 3 -0.32 12.25 -22.92
N LEU A 4 -0.60 11.69 -21.73
CA LEU A 4 0.23 11.83 -20.53
C LEU A 4 1.54 11.06 -20.65
N LYS A 5 1.50 9.79 -21.08
CA LYS A 5 2.73 8.97 -21.24
C LYS A 5 3.69 9.63 -22.23
N THR A 6 3.18 10.16 -23.34
CA THR A 6 4.01 10.89 -24.32
C THR A 6 4.59 12.18 -23.74
N LYS A 7 3.84 12.93 -22.92
CA LYS A 7 4.36 14.13 -22.26
C LYS A 7 5.47 13.80 -21.27
N LEU A 8 5.28 12.79 -20.42
CA LEU A 8 6.28 12.36 -19.44
C LEU A 8 7.55 11.86 -20.13
N TRP A 9 7.39 11.07 -21.19
CA TRP A 9 8.50 10.63 -22.03
C TRP A 9 9.29 11.80 -22.62
N ASN A 10 8.59 12.82 -23.16
CA ASN A 10 9.25 14.01 -23.71
C ASN A 10 9.94 14.87 -22.65
N LEU A 11 9.57 14.72 -21.38
CA LEU A 11 10.23 15.35 -20.23
C LEU A 11 11.43 14.51 -19.71
N GLY A 12 11.72 13.37 -20.34
CA GLY A 12 12.80 12.47 -19.92
C GLY A 12 12.48 11.65 -18.67
N VAL A 13 11.22 11.59 -18.25
CA VAL A 13 10.77 10.87 -17.06
C VAL A 13 10.74 9.37 -17.34
N SER A 14 11.43 8.61 -16.50
CA SER A 14 11.44 7.15 -16.49
C SER A 14 10.36 6.59 -15.58
N ALA A 15 10.21 5.26 -15.55
CA ALA A 15 9.30 4.61 -14.60
C ALA A 15 9.76 4.80 -13.15
N GLU A 16 11.07 4.75 -12.90
CA GLU A 16 11.68 4.88 -11.57
C GLU A 16 11.40 6.26 -10.95
N ASP A 17 11.35 7.30 -11.79
CA ASP A 17 10.99 8.66 -11.35
C ASP A 17 9.53 8.75 -10.86
N LEU A 18 8.66 7.83 -11.31
CA LEU A 18 7.27 7.74 -10.87
C LEU A 18 7.13 6.95 -9.58
N ASP A 19 8.09 6.11 -9.20
CA ASP A 19 7.99 5.23 -8.03
C ASP A 19 7.74 6.02 -6.74
N SER A 20 8.47 7.12 -6.56
CA SER A 20 8.27 8.02 -5.40
C SER A 20 6.86 8.62 -5.35
N ILE A 21 6.31 9.00 -6.51
CA ILE A 21 4.97 9.58 -6.63
C ILE A 21 3.90 8.51 -6.37
N VAL A 22 4.14 7.28 -6.82
CA VAL A 22 3.26 6.13 -6.58
C VAL A 22 3.25 5.79 -5.08
N ASP A 23 4.41 5.76 -4.43
CA ASP A 23 4.54 5.49 -3.00
C ASP A 23 3.83 6.55 -2.14
N ASP A 24 4.02 7.83 -2.46
CA ASP A 24 3.31 8.94 -1.82
C ASP A 24 1.78 8.81 -1.99
N GLY A 25 1.34 8.48 -3.20
CA GLY A 25 -0.07 8.26 -3.51
C GLY A 25 -0.66 7.10 -2.73
N ALA A 26 0.04 5.96 -2.70
CA ALA A 26 -0.37 4.76 -1.96
C ALA A 26 -0.45 5.04 -0.45
N SER A 27 0.56 5.72 0.10
CA SER A 27 0.60 6.11 1.52
C SER A 27 -0.58 6.99 1.91
N GLN A 28 -0.97 7.95 1.06
CA GLN A 28 -2.15 8.78 1.31
C GLN A 28 -3.45 7.98 1.30
N ILE A 29 -3.60 7.03 0.36
CA ILE A 29 -4.78 6.16 0.28
C ILE A 29 -4.88 5.29 1.54
N ALA A 30 -3.79 4.62 1.91
CA ALA A 30 -3.73 3.81 3.12
C ALA A 30 -4.05 4.62 4.38
N SER A 31 -3.51 5.84 4.50
CA SER A 31 -3.80 6.75 5.62
C SER A 31 -5.28 7.11 5.74
N ARG A 32 -5.98 7.28 4.61
CA ARG A 32 -7.43 7.54 4.61
C ARG A 32 -8.19 6.32 5.09
N VAL A 33 -7.92 5.15 4.52
CA VAL A 33 -8.55 3.88 4.89
C VAL A 33 -8.36 3.59 6.39
N ASN A 34 -7.17 3.85 6.94
CA ASN A 34 -6.88 3.64 8.35
C ASN A 34 -7.80 4.43 9.30
N LYS A 35 -8.39 5.54 8.84
CA LYS A 35 -9.30 6.39 9.61
C LYS A 35 -10.78 6.01 9.48
N GLU A 36 -11.11 5.06 8.60
CA GLU A 36 -12.50 4.65 8.31
C GLU A 36 -12.94 3.41 9.11
N GLY A 37 -12.02 2.78 9.85
CA GLY A 37 -12.29 1.65 10.73
C GLY A 37 -12.00 0.27 10.11
N MET A 38 -12.15 -0.78 10.93
CA MET A 38 -11.65 -2.12 10.62
C MET A 38 -12.24 -2.73 9.34
N SER A 39 -13.55 -2.58 9.11
CA SER A 39 -14.18 -3.12 7.90
C SER A 39 -13.62 -2.50 6.62
N ALA A 40 -13.31 -1.19 6.62
CA ALA A 40 -12.70 -0.52 5.48
C ALA A 40 -11.25 -0.98 5.27
N GLN A 41 -10.51 -1.15 6.36
CA GLN A 41 -9.13 -1.68 6.33
C GLN A 41 -9.07 -3.09 5.75
N LEU A 42 -9.93 -4.01 6.22
CA LEU A 42 -10.00 -5.37 5.70
C LEU A 42 -10.35 -5.40 4.21
N ARG A 43 -11.35 -4.60 3.81
CA ARG A 43 -11.74 -4.48 2.41
C ARG A 43 -10.60 -3.97 1.53
N PHE A 44 -9.82 -3.00 2.00
CA PHE A 44 -8.65 -2.51 1.27
C PHE A 44 -7.59 -3.59 1.11
N LEU A 45 -7.27 -4.34 2.18
CA LEU A 45 -6.30 -5.43 2.12
C LEU A 45 -6.72 -6.53 1.12
N GLN A 46 -8.02 -6.88 1.11
CA GLN A 46 -8.54 -7.91 0.21
C GLN A 46 -8.69 -7.42 -1.24
N GLU A 47 -9.33 -6.26 -1.46
CA GLU A 47 -9.69 -5.81 -2.81
C GLU A 47 -8.56 -5.03 -3.51
N GLN A 48 -7.76 -4.26 -2.78
CA GLN A 48 -6.73 -3.40 -3.37
C GLN A 48 -5.34 -4.02 -3.26
N CYS A 49 -5.00 -4.59 -2.10
CA CYS A 49 -3.72 -5.28 -1.90
C CYS A 49 -3.76 -6.75 -2.32
N GLN A 50 -4.93 -7.28 -2.69
CA GLN A 50 -5.11 -8.67 -3.15
C GLN A 50 -4.58 -9.70 -2.16
N MET A 51 -4.69 -9.42 -0.85
CA MET A 51 -4.26 -10.32 0.21
C MET A 51 -5.36 -11.33 0.52
N SER A 52 -4.97 -12.60 0.71
CA SER A 52 -5.88 -13.62 1.20
C SER A 52 -6.16 -13.44 2.70
N GLU A 53 -7.22 -14.07 3.20
CA GLU A 53 -7.51 -14.09 4.64
C GLU A 53 -6.34 -14.68 5.44
N GLU A 54 -5.72 -15.76 4.94
CA GLU A 54 -4.56 -16.41 5.57
C GLU A 54 -3.36 -15.46 5.64
N ASP A 55 -3.09 -14.70 4.57
CA ASP A 55 -1.99 -13.72 4.54
C ASP A 55 -2.22 -12.58 5.55
N ILE A 56 -3.46 -12.11 5.66
CA ILE A 56 -3.84 -11.06 6.61
C ILE A 56 -3.67 -11.57 8.05
N ILE A 57 -4.17 -12.77 8.36
CA ILE A 57 -4.03 -13.38 9.69
C ILE A 57 -2.55 -13.56 10.03
N LYS A 58 -1.75 -14.08 9.11
CA LYS A 58 -0.32 -14.28 9.30
C LYS A 58 0.41 -12.96 9.56
N ALA A 59 0.15 -11.94 8.75
CA ALA A 59 0.76 -10.62 8.94
C ALA A 59 0.44 -10.00 10.31
N VAL A 60 -0.79 -10.20 10.80
CA VAL A 60 -1.19 -9.74 12.14
C VAL A 60 -0.49 -10.55 13.23
N GLN A 61 -0.40 -11.87 13.11
CA GLN A 61 0.30 -12.74 14.06
C GLN A 61 1.79 -12.41 14.15
N ASP A 62 2.44 -12.19 13.00
CA ASP A 62 3.85 -11.80 12.92
C ASP A 62 4.06 -10.45 13.64
N SER A 63 3.14 -9.49 13.44
CA SER A 63 3.18 -8.19 14.10
C SER A 63 2.99 -8.28 15.62
N ILE A 64 2.11 -9.14 16.11
CA ILE A 64 1.89 -9.36 17.55
C ILE A 64 3.10 -10.05 18.18
N SER A 65 3.63 -11.09 17.55
CA SER A 65 4.80 -11.83 18.05
C SER A 65 6.05 -10.94 18.14
N ALA A 66 6.19 -10.01 17.21
CA ALA A 66 7.26 -9.01 17.25
C ALA A 66 7.14 -8.05 18.45
N LEU A 67 5.93 -7.74 18.91
CA LEU A 67 5.71 -6.90 20.10
C LEU A 67 6.03 -7.65 21.40
N ASP A 68 5.68 -8.93 21.47
CA ASP A 68 5.97 -9.77 22.64
C ASP A 68 7.49 -9.97 22.82
N SER A 69 8.24 -10.03 21.72
CA SER A 69 9.69 -10.19 21.71
C SER A 69 10.47 -8.95 22.20
N ILE A 70 9.81 -7.80 22.36
CA ILE A 70 10.43 -6.53 22.81
C ILE A 70 10.27 -6.35 24.33
N CYS A 71 9.41 -7.15 24.99
CA CYS A 71 9.13 -7.05 26.42
C CYS A 71 9.94 -8.02 27.31
N ASP A 72 10.85 -8.81 26.75
CA ASP A 72 11.84 -9.66 27.46
C ASP A 72 13.25 -9.06 27.41
#